data_AF-A0A972LTK6-F1
#
_entry.id   AF-A0A972LTK6-F1
#
_cell.length_a   1.000
_cell.length_b   1.000
_cell.length_c   1.000
_cell.angle_alpha   90.00
_cell.angle_beta   90.00
_cell.angle_gamma   90.00
#
_symmetry.space_group_name_H-M   'P 1'
#
loop_
_entity.id
_entity.type
_entity.pdbx_description
1 polymer ?
#
loop_
_entity_poly.entity_id
_entity_poly.type
_entity_poly.pdbx_seq_one_letter_code
_entity_poly.pdbx_strand_id
1 'polypeptide(L)'
;MADSTSEPHNNSDKQLPTQAKLPAGWLSEWPWITFLLPFIVFMVATSFEPTPPPPLETKEIIAEPDIGFFAEDPGEGFLPAISYSYYPHVYTAKIALTLLAMLLVWPGYRTFPFRVSSLSVLVGVVGVVLWIVLCHLRLEPKVIGPIDEFLGSFIPGLEEGDTPSVGLMSLIGAGERSSFNPLVQMAATPLWAYAFLAIRFLGLALVVPVIEEFFLRGFMMRFVVHDQWWQVPFGAVNRMAVIAGTAVPMLMHPGELLAAFVWFSMVTWLMVRTKNIWDCVVAHGVTNLLLGIYVVWSGEWQLM
;
A
#
# COMPACT_ATOMS: atom_id res chain seq x y z
N MET A 1 -32.41 -54.66 -24.83
CA MET A 1 -31.98 -54.64 -23.42
C MET A 1 -30.64 -53.91 -23.40
N ALA A 2 -30.60 -52.75 -22.72
CA ALA A 2 -29.46 -51.85 -22.50
C ALA A 2 -28.83 -51.16 -23.73
N ASP A 3 -29.35 -49.96 -24.04
CA ASP A 3 -28.60 -48.84 -24.63
C ASP A 3 -28.39 -47.85 -23.48
N SER A 4 -27.15 -47.69 -22.99
CA SER A 4 -26.81 -46.85 -21.84
C SER A 4 -25.95 -45.66 -22.28
N THR A 5 -26.65 -44.58 -22.60
CA THR A 5 -26.37 -43.19 -22.17
C THR A 5 -24.90 -42.78 -22.08
N SER A 6 -24.40 -42.15 -23.15
CA SER A 6 -23.31 -41.18 -23.08
C SER A 6 -23.79 -39.92 -22.34
N GLU A 7 -23.13 -39.58 -21.23
CA GLU A 7 -23.31 -38.28 -20.58
C GLU A 7 -22.82 -37.15 -21.50
N PRO A 8 -23.52 -36.02 -21.61
CA PRO A 8 -22.98 -34.84 -22.27
C PRO A 8 -21.98 -34.17 -21.32
N HIS A 9 -20.71 -34.12 -21.73
CA HIS A 9 -19.71 -33.25 -21.13
C HIS A 9 -20.25 -31.82 -21.02
N ASN A 10 -20.49 -31.39 -19.78
CA ASN A 10 -21.00 -30.07 -19.45
C ASN A 10 -19.97 -29.01 -19.85
N ASN A 11 -20.30 -28.26 -20.90
CA ASN A 11 -19.63 -27.06 -21.38
C ASN A 11 -19.52 -26.04 -20.22
N SER A 12 -18.40 -26.03 -19.52
CA SER A 12 -18.04 -24.98 -18.56
C SER A 12 -16.89 -24.09 -19.06
N ASP A 13 -16.59 -24.13 -20.36
CA ASP A 13 -15.83 -23.09 -21.04
C ASP A 13 -16.76 -21.88 -21.28
N LYS A 14 -17.09 -21.17 -20.20
CA LYS A 14 -17.50 -19.76 -20.35
C LYS A 14 -16.30 -19.04 -20.94
N GLN A 15 -16.29 -18.88 -22.27
CA GLN A 15 -15.33 -18.04 -22.98
C GLN A 15 -15.22 -16.71 -22.24
N LEU A 16 -14.09 -16.53 -21.56
CA LEU A 16 -13.78 -15.30 -20.85
C LEU A 16 -13.74 -14.16 -21.90
N PRO A 17 -14.36 -13.00 -21.62
CA PRO A 17 -14.37 -11.88 -22.55
C PRO A 17 -12.94 -11.50 -22.96
N THR A 18 -12.74 -11.24 -24.25
CA THR A 18 -11.43 -11.04 -24.85
C THR A 18 -10.73 -9.81 -24.26
N GLN A 19 -9.58 -10.04 -23.63
CA GLN A 19 -8.81 -9.11 -22.82
C GLN A 19 -7.73 -8.36 -23.63
N ALA A 20 -7.22 -7.25 -23.07
CA ALA A 20 -5.87 -6.77 -23.35
C ALA A 20 -4.83 -7.84 -22.95
N LYS A 21 -4.22 -8.49 -23.94
CA LYS A 21 -3.14 -9.45 -23.73
C LYS A 21 -1.86 -8.71 -23.36
N LEU A 22 -1.11 -9.24 -22.40
CA LEU A 22 0.27 -8.83 -22.14
C LEU A 22 1.09 -8.89 -23.45
N PRO A 23 2.14 -8.07 -23.61
CA PRO A 23 2.89 -8.04 -24.86
C PRO A 23 3.54 -9.40 -25.10
N ALA A 24 3.73 -9.76 -26.38
CA ALA A 24 4.43 -10.98 -26.73
C ALA A 24 5.85 -11.00 -26.13
N GLY A 25 6.27 -12.16 -25.62
CA GLY A 25 7.58 -12.36 -24.98
C GLY A 25 7.46 -12.80 -23.52
N TRP A 26 8.54 -12.61 -22.76
CA TRP A 26 8.70 -13.15 -21.40
C TRP A 26 7.64 -12.68 -20.39
N LEU A 27 7.08 -11.47 -20.55
CA LEU A 27 6.00 -10.98 -19.69
C LEU A 27 4.67 -11.74 -19.90
N SER A 28 4.44 -12.28 -21.10
CA SER A 28 3.27 -13.13 -21.37
C SER A 28 3.45 -14.56 -20.85
N GLU A 29 4.68 -15.05 -20.74
CA GLU A 29 5.01 -16.34 -20.13
C GLU A 29 4.88 -16.31 -18.61
N TRP A 30 5.21 -15.16 -18.01
CA TRP A 30 5.13 -14.94 -16.56
C TRP A 30 4.28 -13.70 -16.22
N PRO A 31 2.94 -13.79 -16.35
CA PRO A 31 2.05 -12.63 -16.23
C PRO A 31 2.18 -11.86 -14.92
N TRP A 32 2.47 -12.57 -13.83
CA TRP A 32 2.61 -12.00 -12.48
C TRP A 32 3.72 -10.94 -12.39
N ILE A 33 4.78 -11.03 -13.21
CA ILE A 33 5.93 -10.13 -13.11
C ILE A 33 5.49 -8.68 -13.32
N THR A 34 4.60 -8.43 -14.28
CA THR A 34 4.11 -7.07 -14.57
C THR A 34 3.44 -6.41 -13.36
N PHE A 35 2.80 -7.19 -12.48
CA PHE A 35 1.93 -6.67 -11.42
C PHE A 35 2.55 -6.77 -10.03
N LEU A 36 3.41 -7.76 -9.80
CA LEU A 36 3.99 -8.01 -8.48
C LEU A 36 5.44 -7.57 -8.37
N LEU A 37 6.25 -7.64 -9.43
CA LEU A 37 7.71 -7.41 -9.29
C LEU A 37 8.03 -6.02 -8.71
N PRO A 38 7.47 -4.90 -9.23
CA PRO A 38 7.74 -3.59 -8.64
C PRO A 38 7.27 -3.46 -7.19
N PHE A 39 6.14 -4.07 -6.84
CA PHE A 39 5.61 -4.07 -5.48
C PHE A 39 6.51 -4.90 -4.53
N ILE A 40 6.96 -6.09 -4.95
CA ILE A 40 7.89 -6.92 -4.18
C ILE A 40 9.21 -6.17 -3.95
N VAL A 41 9.77 -5.54 -4.99
CA VAL A 41 10.99 -4.74 -4.85
C VAL A 41 10.79 -3.61 -3.86
N PHE A 42 9.65 -2.92 -3.92
CA PHE A 42 9.31 -1.86 -2.97
C PHE A 42 9.19 -2.39 -1.53
N MET A 43 8.51 -3.52 -1.31
CA MET A 43 8.34 -4.12 0.02
C MET A 43 9.66 -4.61 0.60
N VAL A 44 10.49 -5.29 -0.21
CA VAL A 44 11.82 -5.75 0.21
C VAL A 44 12.72 -4.57 0.53
N ALA A 45 12.69 -3.49 -0.26
CA ALA A 45 13.47 -2.31 0.05
C ALA A 45 12.93 -1.56 1.30
N THR A 46 11.62 -1.61 1.54
CA THR A 46 10.97 -1.03 2.74
C THR A 46 11.39 -1.77 4.01
N SER A 47 11.64 -3.08 3.96
CA SER A 47 12.10 -3.83 5.15
C SER A 47 13.51 -3.44 5.63
N PHE A 48 14.24 -2.62 4.86
CA PHE A 48 15.52 -2.05 5.27
C PHE A 48 15.38 -0.60 5.76
N GLU A 49 14.19 -0.01 5.77
CA GLU A 49 14.03 1.38 6.23
C GLU A 49 14.34 1.52 7.72
N PRO A 50 15.21 2.49 8.08
CA PRO A 50 15.44 2.83 9.47
C PRO A 50 14.15 3.29 10.16
N THR A 51 13.86 2.75 11.34
CA THR A 51 12.78 3.22 12.21
C THR A 51 13.23 4.43 13.03
N PRO A 52 12.32 5.37 13.34
CA PRO A 52 12.63 6.46 14.25
C PRO A 52 13.06 5.91 15.62
N PRO A 53 13.99 6.57 16.33
CA PRO A 53 14.33 6.19 17.69
C PRO A 53 13.09 6.34 18.58
N PRO A 54 12.94 5.50 19.62
CA PRO A 54 11.85 5.62 20.57
C PRO A 54 11.84 7.04 21.18
N PRO A 55 10.66 7.58 21.52
CA PRO A 55 10.57 8.87 22.20
C PRO A 55 11.47 8.85 23.43
N LEU A 56 12.34 9.86 23.56
CA LEU A 56 13.25 9.99 24.70
C LEU A 56 12.46 9.84 26.01
N GLU A 57 12.56 8.69 26.67
CA GLU A 57 12.33 8.66 28.11
C GLU A 57 13.38 9.60 28.73
N THR A 58 12.94 10.41 29.69
CA THR A 58 13.63 11.55 30.30
C THR A 58 15.04 11.27 30.91
N LYS A 59 15.72 10.16 30.59
CA LYS A 59 16.95 9.72 31.25
C LYS A 59 18.25 9.76 30.45
N GLU A 60 18.27 10.02 29.16
CA GLU A 60 19.54 10.10 28.43
C GLU A 60 19.73 11.44 27.72
N ILE A 61 20.27 12.40 28.48
CA ILE A 61 20.66 13.74 28.00
C ILE A 61 22.04 13.70 27.31
N ILE A 62 22.68 12.53 27.17
CA ILE A 62 23.99 12.40 26.53
C ILE A 62 24.06 11.09 25.73
N ALA A 63 23.23 10.96 24.69
CA ALA A 63 23.51 9.98 23.65
C ALA A 63 24.46 10.64 22.64
N GLU A 64 25.64 10.06 22.44
CA GLU A 64 26.52 10.46 21.33
C GLU A 64 25.75 10.27 20.01
N PRO A 65 25.97 11.13 18.99
CA PRO A 65 25.34 10.92 17.70
C PRO A 65 25.72 9.52 17.20
N ASP A 66 24.74 8.71 16.81
CA ASP A 66 25.01 7.37 16.27
C ASP A 66 25.70 7.50 14.89
N ILE A 67 27.04 7.45 14.91
CA ILE A 67 27.92 7.66 13.75
C ILE A 67 28.13 6.37 12.94
N GLY A 68 27.60 5.24 13.43
CA GLY A 68 27.68 3.94 12.80
C GLY A 68 26.67 3.75 11.66
N PHE A 69 27.00 2.90 10.69
CA PHE A 69 26.03 2.47 9.67
C PHE A 69 24.95 1.55 10.27
N PHE A 70 25.34 0.70 11.22
CA PHE A 70 24.43 -0.12 12.00
C PHE A 70 24.08 0.60 13.29
N ALA A 71 22.82 0.55 13.69
CA ALA A 71 22.37 1.09 14.97
C ALA A 71 22.99 0.31 16.13
N GLU A 72 23.39 1.01 17.19
CA GLU A 72 24.03 0.39 18.37
C GLU A 72 23.11 -0.57 19.13
N ASP A 73 21.79 -0.33 19.08
CA ASP A 73 20.77 -1.21 19.64
C ASP A 73 19.85 -1.72 18.52
N PRO A 74 20.17 -2.87 17.89
CA PRO A 74 19.27 -3.49 16.94
C PRO A 74 18.08 -4.01 17.73
N GLY A 75 16.96 -3.28 17.70
CA GLY A 75 15.69 -3.77 18.25
C GLY A 75 15.32 -5.16 17.73
N GLU A 76 14.17 -5.71 18.14
CA GLU A 76 13.74 -7.10 17.91
C GLU A 76 13.52 -7.54 16.43
N GLY A 77 14.10 -6.85 15.46
CA GLY A 77 14.09 -7.20 14.05
C GLY A 77 15.06 -8.33 13.69
N PHE A 78 14.67 -9.12 12.68
CA PHE A 78 15.48 -10.21 12.13
C PHE A 78 16.70 -9.72 11.30
N LEU A 79 16.70 -8.45 10.88
CA LEU A 79 17.74 -7.83 10.07
C LEU A 79 18.54 -6.79 10.88
N PRO A 80 19.82 -6.54 10.53
CA PRO A 80 20.61 -5.50 11.18
C PRO A 80 19.92 -4.13 11.04
N ALA A 81 19.67 -3.46 12.16
CA ALA A 81 19.08 -2.12 12.14
C ALA A 81 20.07 -1.11 11.54
N ILE A 82 19.61 -0.34 10.55
CA ILE A 82 20.37 0.76 9.94
C ILE A 82 20.08 2.05 10.74
N SER A 83 21.09 2.88 10.99
CA SER A 83 20.91 4.15 11.72
C SER A 83 19.89 5.08 11.03
N TYR A 84 19.03 5.74 11.82
CA TYR A 84 17.97 6.63 11.32
C TYR A 84 18.50 7.80 10.48
N SER A 85 19.77 8.19 10.69
CA SER A 85 20.45 9.20 9.87
C SER A 85 20.56 8.81 8.39
N TYR A 86 20.59 7.51 8.07
CA TYR A 86 20.64 6.99 6.70
C TYR A 86 19.27 6.84 6.05
N TYR A 87 18.17 7.18 6.73
CA TYR A 87 16.81 7.09 6.20
C TYR A 87 16.66 7.73 4.81
N PRO A 88 17.18 8.96 4.55
CA PRO A 88 17.07 9.56 3.22
C PRO A 88 17.75 8.76 2.11
N HIS A 89 18.87 8.11 2.42
CA HIS A 89 19.63 7.32 1.45
C HIS A 89 18.96 5.99 1.15
N VAL A 90 18.49 5.29 2.19
CA VAL A 90 17.77 4.02 2.05
C VAL A 90 16.47 4.24 1.29
N TYR A 91 15.69 5.27 1.65
CA TYR A 91 14.45 5.60 0.95
C TYR A 91 14.71 6.00 -0.51
N THR A 92 15.76 6.78 -0.79
CA THR A 92 16.13 7.14 -2.18
C THR A 92 16.48 5.89 -3.00
N ALA A 93 17.26 4.97 -2.42
CA ALA A 93 17.60 3.70 -3.05
C ALA A 93 16.34 2.85 -3.31
N LYS A 94 15.41 2.77 -2.35
CA LYS A 94 14.10 2.11 -2.52
C LYS A 94 13.36 2.64 -3.74
N ILE A 95 13.20 3.96 -3.85
CA ILE A 95 12.48 4.56 -4.98
C ILE A 95 13.21 4.30 -6.30
N ALA A 96 14.54 4.40 -6.34
CA ALA A 96 15.33 4.11 -7.53
C ALA A 96 15.21 2.65 -8.00
N LEU A 97 15.30 1.68 -7.07
CA LEU A 97 15.14 0.26 -7.36
C LEU A 97 13.73 -0.06 -7.85
N THR A 98 12.71 0.55 -7.24
CA THR A 98 11.32 0.39 -7.63
C THR A 98 11.07 0.95 -9.03
N LEU A 99 11.61 2.13 -9.35
CA LEU A 99 11.56 2.71 -10.70
C LEU A 99 12.25 1.81 -11.72
N LEU A 100 13.41 1.22 -11.39
CA LEU A 100 14.08 0.26 -12.28
C LEU A 100 13.21 -0.98 -12.55
N ALA A 101 12.54 -1.51 -11.52
CA ALA A 101 11.59 -2.61 -11.68
C ALA A 101 10.38 -2.21 -12.54
N MET A 102 9.86 -0.98 -12.36
CA MET A 102 8.78 -0.43 -13.19
C MET A 102 9.21 -0.27 -14.66
N LEU A 103 10.44 0.17 -14.92
CA LEU A 103 11.00 0.29 -16.27
C LEU A 103 11.13 -1.08 -16.94
N LEU A 104 11.54 -2.10 -16.20
CA LEU A 104 11.63 -3.48 -16.69
C LEU A 104 10.26 -4.02 -17.13
N VAL A 105 9.20 -3.73 -16.38
CA VAL A 105 7.83 -4.17 -16.69
C VAL A 105 7.01 -3.18 -17.52
N TRP A 106 7.62 -2.06 -17.94
CA TRP A 106 6.97 -1.00 -18.70
C TRP A 106 6.20 -1.49 -19.94
N PRO A 107 6.70 -2.46 -20.75
CA PRO A 107 5.93 -3.02 -21.86
C PRO A 107 4.59 -3.63 -21.41
N GLY A 108 4.54 -4.22 -20.22
CA GLY A 108 3.32 -4.75 -19.60
C GLY A 108 2.34 -3.63 -19.23
N TYR A 109 2.81 -2.57 -18.58
CA TYR A 109 1.97 -1.40 -18.25
C TYR A 109 1.34 -0.75 -19.48
N ARG A 110 2.07 -0.70 -20.60
CA ARG A 110 1.58 -0.13 -21.86
C ARG A 110 0.42 -0.90 -22.49
N THR A 111 0.12 -2.12 -22.05
CA THR A 111 -1.07 -2.86 -22.52
C THR A 111 -2.37 -2.31 -21.95
N PHE A 112 -2.29 -1.55 -20.85
CA PHE A 112 -3.42 -0.83 -20.28
C PHE A 112 -3.51 0.55 -20.93
N PRO A 113 -4.58 0.87 -21.68
CA PRO A 113 -4.68 2.13 -22.39
C PRO A 113 -4.72 3.29 -21.39
N PHE A 114 -3.76 4.20 -21.50
CA PHE A 114 -3.68 5.38 -20.64
C PHE A 114 -4.86 6.31 -20.94
N ARG A 115 -5.90 6.22 -20.12
CA ARG A 115 -7.10 7.06 -20.16
C ARG A 115 -7.31 7.59 -18.75
N VAL A 116 -7.62 8.87 -18.63
CA VAL A 116 -7.87 9.51 -17.34
C VAL A 116 -9.16 10.29 -17.46
N SER A 117 -10.13 9.93 -16.65
CA SER A 117 -11.40 10.63 -16.53
C SER A 117 -11.32 11.71 -15.46
N SER A 118 -12.10 12.78 -15.58
CA SER A 118 -12.24 13.78 -14.52
C SER A 118 -12.79 13.17 -13.22
N LEU A 119 -13.54 12.06 -13.31
CA LEU A 119 -14.04 11.33 -12.17
C LEU A 119 -12.90 10.81 -11.28
N SER A 120 -11.79 10.36 -11.84
CA SER A 120 -10.62 9.92 -11.06
C SER A 120 -10.06 11.02 -10.16
N VAL A 121 -9.89 12.23 -10.71
CA VAL A 121 -9.41 13.41 -9.97
C VAL A 121 -10.42 13.79 -8.88
N LEU A 122 -11.71 13.81 -9.19
CA LEU A 122 -12.76 14.08 -8.21
C LEU A 122 -12.74 13.07 -7.06
N VAL A 123 -12.64 11.78 -7.37
CA VAL A 123 -12.55 10.72 -6.36
C VAL A 123 -11.31 10.90 -5.49
N GLY A 124 -10.16 11.28 -6.08
CA GLY A 124 -8.94 11.56 -5.30
C GLY A 124 -9.08 12.76 -4.36
N VAL A 125 -9.66 13.88 -4.84
CA VAL A 125 -9.90 15.09 -4.03
C VAL A 125 -10.90 14.81 -2.90
N VAL A 126 -12.02 14.15 -3.20
CA VAL A 126 -13.01 13.78 -2.18
C VAL A 126 -12.40 12.78 -1.20
N GLY A 127 -11.61 11.83 -1.71
CA GLY A 127 -10.93 10.81 -0.93
C GLY A 127 -10.02 11.41 0.15
N VAL A 128 -9.15 12.36 -0.20
CA VAL A 128 -8.25 12.98 0.79
C VAL A 128 -9.01 13.80 1.83
N VAL A 129 -10.08 14.51 1.44
CA VAL A 129 -10.91 15.27 2.38
C VAL A 129 -11.57 14.34 3.39
N LEU A 130 -12.19 13.25 2.91
CA LEU A 130 -12.81 12.25 3.78
C LEU A 130 -11.78 11.55 4.66
N TRP A 131 -10.61 11.22 4.13
CA TRP A 131 -9.51 10.62 4.89
C TRP A 131 -9.11 11.50 6.07
N ILE A 132 -8.74 12.76 5.79
CA ILE A 132 -8.31 13.72 6.82
C ILE A 132 -9.40 13.94 7.87
N VAL A 133 -10.66 14.12 7.44
CA VAL A 133 -11.78 14.31 8.37
C VAL A 133 -11.97 13.09 9.27
N LEU A 134 -11.95 11.88 8.73
CA LEU A 134 -12.12 10.65 9.51
C LEU A 134 -10.97 10.43 10.49
N CYS A 135 -9.73 10.72 10.10
CA CYS A 135 -8.58 10.68 11.00
C CYS A 135 -8.73 11.68 12.16
N HIS A 136 -9.18 12.91 11.88
CA HIS A 136 -9.42 13.93 12.92
C HIS A 136 -10.57 13.62 13.86
N LEU A 137 -11.62 12.93 13.38
CA LEU A 137 -12.76 12.56 14.23
C LEU A 137 -12.40 11.49 15.28
N ARG A 138 -11.28 10.78 15.10
CA ARG A 138 -10.79 9.70 15.99
C ARG A 138 -11.92 8.74 16.39
N LEU A 139 -12.67 8.27 15.39
CA LEU A 139 -13.81 7.37 15.61
C LEU A 139 -13.36 5.95 15.98
N GLU A 140 -12.15 5.56 15.58
CA GLU A 140 -11.63 4.20 15.77
C GLU A 140 -11.51 3.79 17.24
N PRO A 141 -10.89 4.57 18.15
CA PRO A 141 -10.93 4.25 19.58
C PRO A 141 -12.35 4.15 20.16
N LYS A 142 -13.30 4.92 19.62
CA LYS A 142 -14.68 4.97 20.12
C LYS A 142 -15.54 3.79 19.66
N VAL A 143 -15.25 3.22 18.49
CA VAL A 143 -16.06 2.17 17.85
C VAL A 143 -15.38 0.81 17.95
N ILE A 144 -14.07 0.77 17.72
CA ILE A 144 -13.28 -0.47 17.71
C ILE A 144 -12.80 -0.81 19.11
N GLY A 145 -12.46 0.18 19.95
CA GLY A 145 -12.03 -0.05 21.34
C GLY A 145 -12.96 -0.97 22.13
N PRO A 146 -14.28 -0.72 22.18
CA PRO A 146 -15.22 -1.59 22.88
C PRO A 146 -15.36 -3.00 22.29
N ILE A 147 -15.15 -3.15 20.98
CA ILE A 147 -15.20 -4.44 20.29
C ILE A 147 -13.92 -5.24 20.57
N ASP A 148 -12.77 -4.58 20.51
CA ASP A 148 -11.47 -5.14 20.84
C ASP A 148 -11.40 -5.56 22.31
N GLU A 149 -11.87 -4.73 23.24
CA GLU A 149 -11.96 -5.08 24.67
C GLU A 149 -12.89 -6.28 24.90
N PHE A 150 -14.05 -6.28 24.24
CA PHE A 150 -14.99 -7.41 24.30
C PHE A 150 -14.38 -8.70 23.74
N LEU A 151 -13.71 -8.66 22.59
CA LEU A 151 -13.07 -9.84 21.99
C LEU A 151 -11.84 -10.31 22.78
N GLY A 152 -11.05 -9.37 23.30
CA GLY A 152 -9.90 -9.64 24.17
C GLY A 152 -10.29 -10.37 25.45
N SER A 153 -11.49 -10.10 25.99
CA SER A 153 -12.01 -10.80 27.17
C SER A 153 -12.17 -12.32 27.00
N PHE A 154 -12.17 -12.83 25.75
CA PHE A 154 -12.25 -14.26 25.45
C PHE A 154 -10.89 -14.92 25.19
N ILE A 155 -9.78 -14.16 25.18
CA ILE A 155 -8.43 -14.66 24.90
C ILE A 155 -7.64 -14.72 26.22
N PRO A 156 -7.35 -15.93 26.76
CA PRO A 156 -6.58 -16.07 27.99
C PRO A 156 -5.14 -15.59 27.79
N GLY A 157 -4.67 -14.65 28.62
CA GLY A 157 -3.27 -14.20 28.66
C GLY A 157 -2.98 -12.83 28.04
N LEU A 158 -3.98 -12.07 27.60
CA LEU A 158 -3.82 -10.64 27.30
C LEU A 158 -3.92 -9.85 28.61
N GLU A 159 -2.95 -8.97 28.88
CA GLU A 159 -2.99 -8.09 30.05
C GLU A 159 -3.95 -6.90 29.81
N GLU A 160 -4.38 -6.25 30.89
CA GLU A 160 -5.26 -5.09 30.85
C GLU A 160 -4.50 -3.90 30.25
N GLY A 161 -4.59 -3.74 28.92
CA GLY A 161 -3.81 -2.77 28.13
C GLY A 161 -3.35 -3.33 26.78
N ASP A 162 -3.34 -4.65 26.61
CA ASP A 162 -3.01 -5.31 25.35
C ASP A 162 -4.18 -5.21 24.37
N THR A 163 -4.04 -4.41 23.32
CA THR A 163 -5.01 -4.37 22.22
C THR A 163 -4.90 -5.65 21.37
N PRO A 164 -5.92 -6.51 21.31
CA PRO A 164 -5.84 -7.82 20.63
C PRO A 164 -5.53 -7.72 19.14
N SER A 165 -5.94 -6.61 18.51
CA SER A 165 -5.70 -6.31 17.09
C SER A 165 -4.25 -5.95 16.81
N VAL A 166 -3.58 -5.21 17.71
CA VAL A 166 -2.20 -4.71 17.52
C VAL A 166 -1.17 -5.84 17.58
N GLY A 167 -1.37 -6.88 18.40
CA GLY A 167 -0.46 -8.05 18.43
C GLY A 167 -0.46 -8.85 17.13
N LEU A 168 -1.63 -9.07 16.52
CA LEU A 168 -1.76 -9.74 15.22
C LEU A 168 -1.36 -8.83 14.05
N MET A 169 -1.62 -7.52 14.15
CA MET A 169 -1.28 -6.52 13.11
C MET A 169 0.21 -6.14 13.12
N SER A 170 0.87 -6.13 14.28
CA SER A 170 2.33 -5.96 14.43
C SER A 170 3.09 -7.09 13.73
N LEU A 171 2.56 -8.32 13.80
CA LEU A 171 3.09 -9.49 13.09
C LEU A 171 3.02 -9.37 11.54
N ILE A 172 2.15 -8.48 11.02
CA ILE A 172 1.99 -8.21 9.57
C ILE A 172 2.94 -7.09 9.09
N GLY A 173 3.74 -6.50 9.98
CA GLY A 173 4.82 -5.56 9.59
C GLY A 173 4.32 -4.24 9.02
N ALA A 174 3.06 -3.85 9.31
CA ALA A 174 2.57 -2.50 9.08
C ALA A 174 3.20 -1.56 10.12
N GLY A 175 4.50 -1.30 9.95
CA GLY A 175 5.30 -0.47 10.86
C GLY A 175 4.75 0.95 10.97
N GLU A 176 5.05 1.60 12.09
CA GLU A 176 4.78 3.03 12.26
C GLU A 176 5.39 3.82 11.09
N ARG A 177 4.62 4.76 10.54
CA ARG A 177 5.13 5.68 9.52
C ARG A 177 6.35 6.41 10.09
N SER A 178 7.41 6.53 9.30
CA SER A 178 8.71 7.05 9.78
C SER A 178 8.65 8.46 10.35
N SER A 179 7.60 9.23 10.03
CA SER A 179 7.37 10.64 10.44
C SER A 179 8.57 11.57 10.17
N PHE A 180 9.48 11.16 9.26
CA PHE A 180 10.73 11.86 8.98
C PHE A 180 10.48 13.23 8.33
N ASN A 181 10.83 14.31 9.03
CA ASN A 181 10.76 15.70 8.57
C ASN A 181 12.13 16.20 8.05
N PRO A 182 12.41 16.10 6.74
CA PRO A 182 13.73 16.43 6.19
C PRO A 182 14.17 17.86 6.44
N LEU A 183 13.22 18.80 6.63
CA LEU A 183 13.54 20.20 6.90
C LEU A 183 14.15 20.41 8.28
N VAL A 184 13.88 19.49 9.22
CA VAL A 184 14.45 19.50 10.58
C VAL A 184 15.67 18.59 10.65
N GLN A 185 15.54 17.31 10.26
CA GLN A 185 16.63 16.33 10.42
C GLN A 185 17.82 16.61 9.50
N MET A 186 17.63 17.36 8.41
CA MET A 186 18.70 17.65 7.44
C MET A 186 18.94 19.16 7.31
N ALA A 187 18.64 19.94 8.35
CA ALA A 187 18.77 21.40 8.34
C ALA A 187 20.18 21.90 7.95
N ALA A 188 21.23 21.11 8.25
CA ALA A 188 22.61 21.41 7.86
C ALA A 188 22.88 21.30 6.34
N THR A 189 21.99 20.63 5.59
CA THR A 189 22.14 20.39 4.14
C THR A 189 20.83 20.74 3.40
N PRO A 190 20.43 22.02 3.36
CA PRO A 190 19.09 22.43 2.91
C PRO A 190 18.78 22.01 1.46
N LEU A 191 19.78 22.06 0.55
CA LEU A 191 19.58 21.59 -0.82
C LEU A 191 19.21 20.10 -0.86
N TRP A 192 19.88 19.28 -0.05
CA TRP A 192 19.59 17.85 0.05
C TRP A 192 18.25 17.57 0.74
N ALA A 193 17.89 18.36 1.75
CA ALA A 193 16.58 18.29 2.40
C ALA A 193 15.42 18.49 1.41
N TYR A 194 15.48 19.54 0.58
CA TYR A 194 14.45 19.79 -0.44
C TYR A 194 14.47 18.75 -1.58
N ALA A 195 15.65 18.32 -2.01
CA ALA A 195 15.77 17.25 -3.01
C ALA A 195 15.15 15.93 -2.50
N PHE A 196 15.43 15.58 -1.24
CA PHE A 196 14.85 14.39 -0.62
C PHE A 196 13.33 14.52 -0.42
N LEU A 197 12.83 15.70 -0.02
CA LEU A 197 11.39 15.96 0.04
C LEU A 197 10.74 15.75 -1.34
N ALA A 198 11.35 16.22 -2.42
CA ALA A 198 10.86 15.97 -3.78
C ALA A 198 10.86 14.47 -4.14
N ILE A 199 11.88 13.71 -3.72
CA ILE A 199 11.92 12.25 -3.86
C ILE A 199 10.77 11.59 -3.10
N ARG A 200 10.46 12.05 -1.87
CA ARG A 200 9.29 11.56 -1.11
C ARG A 200 7.99 11.84 -1.84
N PHE A 201 7.79 13.04 -2.39
CA PHE A 201 6.60 13.35 -3.20
C PHE A 201 6.51 12.51 -4.47
N LEU A 202 7.63 12.28 -5.16
CA LEU A 202 7.68 11.40 -6.33
C LEU A 202 7.26 9.97 -5.96
N GLY A 203 7.82 9.44 -4.88
CA GLY A 203 7.47 8.14 -4.33
C GLY A 203 5.98 8.05 -4.02
N LEU A 204 5.52 8.95 -3.15
CA LEU A 204 4.17 9.01 -2.61
C LEU A 204 3.07 9.21 -3.67
N ALA A 205 3.27 10.14 -4.62
CA ALA A 205 2.22 10.55 -5.55
C ALA A 205 2.29 9.88 -6.93
N LEU A 206 3.45 9.33 -7.35
CA LEU A 206 3.61 8.74 -8.68
C LEU A 206 4.01 7.26 -8.65
N VAL A 207 4.96 6.87 -7.79
CA VAL A 207 5.49 5.49 -7.77
C VAL A 207 4.52 4.55 -7.05
N VAL A 208 4.22 4.86 -5.78
CA VAL A 208 3.37 4.05 -4.90
C VAL A 208 1.98 3.79 -5.53
N PRO A 209 1.27 4.80 -6.07
CA PRO A 209 -0.03 4.56 -6.69
C PRO A 209 0.02 3.60 -7.87
N VAL A 210 1.10 3.63 -8.68
CA VAL A 210 1.21 2.69 -9.80
C VAL A 210 1.44 1.29 -9.29
N ILE A 211 2.43 1.07 -8.42
CA ILE A 211 2.77 -0.29 -7.97
C ILE A 211 1.64 -0.91 -7.13
N GLU A 212 0.96 -0.13 -6.29
CA GLU A 212 -0.11 -0.62 -5.43
C GLU A 212 -1.39 -0.91 -6.21
N GLU A 213 -1.79 -0.06 -7.15
CA GLU A 213 -3.00 -0.33 -7.95
C GLU A 213 -2.80 -1.50 -8.91
N PHE A 214 -1.60 -1.67 -9.47
CA PHE A 214 -1.26 -2.85 -10.27
C PHE A 214 -1.21 -4.12 -9.42
N PHE A 215 -0.66 -4.07 -8.21
CA PHE A 215 -0.70 -5.20 -7.28
C PHE A 215 -2.14 -5.53 -6.84
N LEU A 216 -2.88 -4.55 -6.34
CA LEU A 216 -4.18 -4.78 -5.70
C LEU A 216 -5.28 -5.05 -6.74
N ARG A 217 -5.48 -4.14 -7.69
CA ARG A 217 -6.57 -4.23 -8.67
C ARG A 217 -6.15 -5.02 -9.90
N GLY A 218 -4.89 -4.87 -10.31
CA GLY A 218 -4.33 -5.56 -11.47
C GLY A 218 -4.06 -7.05 -11.23
N PHE A 219 -3.74 -7.44 -9.99
CA PHE A 219 -3.50 -8.83 -9.59
C PHE A 219 -4.49 -9.33 -8.53
N MET A 220 -4.42 -8.87 -7.28
CA MET A 220 -5.05 -9.52 -6.13
C MET A 220 -6.57 -9.69 -6.31
N MET A 221 -7.28 -8.63 -6.67
CA MET A 221 -8.72 -8.70 -6.89
C MET A 221 -9.09 -9.64 -8.03
N ARG A 222 -8.29 -9.71 -9.09
CA ARG A 222 -8.51 -10.62 -10.22
C ARG A 222 -8.16 -12.07 -9.86
N PHE A 223 -7.16 -12.27 -9.00
CA PHE A 223 -6.79 -13.58 -8.42
C PHE A 223 -7.92 -14.17 -7.58
N VAL A 224 -8.61 -13.34 -6.80
CA VAL A 224 -9.80 -13.77 -6.04
C VAL A 224 -10.97 -14.16 -6.96
N VAL A 225 -11.00 -13.67 -8.20
CA VAL A 225 -12.02 -14.07 -9.18
C VAL A 225 -11.70 -15.43 -9.81
N HIS A 226 -10.45 -15.66 -10.20
CA HIS A 226 -10.02 -16.88 -10.90
C HIS A 226 -8.50 -17.08 -10.78
N ASP A 227 -8.02 -18.32 -10.75
CA ASP A 227 -6.58 -18.66 -10.64
C ASP A 227 -5.76 -18.21 -11.86
N GLN A 228 -6.33 -18.35 -13.07
CA GLN A 228 -5.87 -17.72 -14.31
C GLN A 228 -6.30 -16.25 -14.40
N TRP A 229 -6.10 -15.49 -13.32
CA TRP A 229 -6.53 -14.10 -13.14
C TRP A 229 -6.08 -13.15 -14.24
N TRP A 230 -4.93 -13.44 -14.85
CA TRP A 230 -4.42 -12.66 -15.96
C TRP A 230 -5.33 -12.71 -17.17
N GLN A 231 -6.35 -13.58 -17.23
CA GLN A 231 -7.41 -13.64 -18.25
C GLN A 231 -8.69 -12.88 -17.85
N VAL A 232 -8.87 -12.57 -16.56
CA VAL A 232 -10.05 -11.86 -16.05
C VAL A 232 -10.00 -10.41 -16.55
N PRO A 233 -11.02 -9.89 -17.24
CA PRO A 233 -11.02 -8.49 -17.68
C PRO A 233 -10.91 -7.50 -16.50
N PHE A 234 -10.18 -6.41 -16.68
CA PHE A 234 -10.11 -5.39 -15.63
C PHE A 234 -11.49 -4.79 -15.33
N GLY A 235 -11.84 -4.69 -14.04
CA GLY A 235 -13.16 -4.25 -13.57
C GLY A 235 -14.23 -5.37 -13.54
N ALA A 236 -13.92 -6.60 -13.97
CA ALA A 236 -14.76 -7.76 -13.69
C ALA A 236 -14.48 -8.25 -12.27
N VAL A 237 -15.51 -8.25 -11.42
CA VAL A 237 -15.40 -8.60 -9.99
C VAL A 237 -16.55 -9.50 -9.55
N ASN A 238 -16.29 -10.35 -8.56
CA ASN A 238 -17.32 -11.04 -7.80
C ASN A 238 -17.39 -10.42 -6.38
N ARG A 239 -18.33 -10.89 -5.55
CA ARG A 239 -18.51 -10.37 -4.18
C ARG A 239 -17.23 -10.50 -3.34
N MET A 240 -16.53 -11.63 -3.46
CA MET A 240 -15.29 -11.88 -2.70
C MET A 240 -14.16 -10.94 -3.14
N ALA A 241 -14.03 -10.63 -4.42
CA ALA A 241 -13.03 -9.70 -4.93
C ALA A 241 -13.28 -8.27 -4.44
N VAL A 242 -14.54 -7.83 -4.36
CA VAL A 242 -14.89 -6.52 -3.79
C VAL A 242 -14.57 -6.46 -2.29
N ILE A 243 -14.90 -7.52 -1.55
CA ILE A 243 -14.56 -7.62 -0.12
C ILE A 243 -13.04 -7.60 0.06
N ALA A 244 -12.31 -8.45 -0.67
CA ALA A 244 -10.85 -8.53 -0.58
C ALA A 244 -10.17 -7.20 -0.97
N GLY A 245 -10.62 -6.56 -2.06
CA GLY A 245 -10.11 -5.27 -2.54
C GLY A 245 -10.38 -4.10 -1.59
N THR A 246 -11.21 -4.29 -0.56
CA THR A 246 -11.48 -3.29 0.48
C THR A 246 -10.83 -3.69 1.80
N ALA A 247 -11.09 -4.91 2.27
CA ALA A 247 -10.70 -5.38 3.60
C ALA A 247 -9.19 -5.62 3.72
N VAL A 248 -8.54 -6.23 2.73
CA VAL A 248 -7.09 -6.50 2.80
C VAL A 248 -6.28 -5.22 2.99
N PRO A 249 -6.38 -4.21 2.11
CA PRO A 249 -5.59 -3.01 2.29
C PRO A 249 -6.07 -2.15 3.47
N MET A 250 -7.35 -2.22 3.84
CA MET A 250 -7.85 -1.61 5.08
C MET A 250 -7.09 -2.15 6.30
N LEU A 251 -6.95 -3.47 6.41
CA LEU A 251 -6.21 -4.10 7.51
C LEU A 251 -4.71 -3.78 7.52
N MET A 252 -4.15 -3.34 6.39
CA MET A 252 -2.78 -2.83 6.30
C MET A 252 -2.63 -1.38 6.82
N HIS A 253 -3.74 -0.74 7.25
CA HIS A 253 -3.78 0.62 7.82
C HIS A 253 -4.37 0.59 9.25
N PRO A 254 -3.68 -0.04 10.22
CA PRO A 254 -4.24 -0.38 11.53
C PRO A 254 -4.67 0.82 12.40
N GLY A 255 -4.19 2.04 12.12
CA GLY A 255 -4.58 3.27 12.82
C GLY A 255 -5.51 4.20 12.03
N GLU A 256 -5.96 3.76 10.85
CA GLU A 256 -6.84 4.54 9.96
C GLU A 256 -7.88 3.63 9.29
N LEU A 257 -8.30 2.55 9.97
CA LEU A 257 -9.21 1.52 9.45
C LEU A 257 -10.50 2.08 8.83
N LEU A 258 -11.14 3.09 9.44
CA LEU A 258 -12.39 3.64 8.90
C LEU A 258 -12.13 4.53 7.68
N ALA A 259 -11.08 5.35 7.73
CA ALA A 259 -10.66 6.16 6.58
C ALA A 259 -10.26 5.27 5.40
N ALA A 260 -9.49 4.23 5.67
CA ALA A 260 -9.09 3.21 4.72
C ALA A 260 -10.31 2.49 4.14
N PHE A 261 -11.25 2.02 4.97
CA PHE A 261 -12.47 1.36 4.49
C PHE A 261 -13.21 2.22 3.47
N VAL A 262 -13.45 3.50 3.79
CA VAL A 262 -14.17 4.44 2.91
C VAL A 262 -13.40 4.65 1.61
N TRP A 263 -12.10 4.93 1.70
CA TRP A 263 -11.28 5.22 0.54
C TRP A 263 -11.10 4.01 -0.38
N PHE A 264 -10.75 2.83 0.16
CA PHE A 264 -10.60 1.60 -0.63
C PHE A 264 -11.93 1.17 -1.25
N SER A 265 -13.07 1.45 -0.60
CA SER A 265 -14.41 1.27 -1.18
C SER A 265 -14.65 2.20 -2.37
N MET A 266 -14.27 3.48 -2.27
CA MET A 266 -14.40 4.44 -3.36
C MET A 266 -13.56 4.05 -4.57
N VAL A 267 -12.30 3.64 -4.37
CA VAL A 267 -11.42 3.22 -5.47
C VAL A 267 -11.88 1.89 -6.08
N THR A 268 -12.37 0.95 -5.26
CA THR A 268 -12.99 -0.29 -5.77
C THR A 268 -14.24 0.00 -6.60
N TRP A 269 -15.09 0.93 -6.16
CA TRP A 269 -16.22 1.40 -6.97
C TRP A 269 -15.76 2.05 -8.28
N LEU A 270 -14.72 2.89 -8.23
CA LEU A 270 -14.15 3.54 -9.41
C LEU A 270 -13.66 2.51 -10.43
N MET A 271 -12.93 1.47 -9.98
CA MET A 271 -12.49 0.33 -10.80
C MET A 271 -13.65 -0.32 -11.54
N VAL A 272 -14.74 -0.65 -10.84
CA VAL A 272 -15.92 -1.29 -11.43
C VAL A 272 -16.64 -0.36 -12.42
N ARG A 273 -16.66 0.94 -12.12
CA ARG A 273 -17.37 1.95 -12.89
C ARG A 273 -16.66 2.34 -14.19
N THR A 274 -15.33 2.49 -14.15
CA THR A 274 -14.52 2.96 -15.29
C THR A 274 -13.89 1.81 -16.06
N LYS A 275 -13.68 0.66 -15.40
CA LYS A 275 -12.95 -0.50 -15.95
C LYS A 275 -11.58 -0.09 -16.48
N ASN A 276 -10.93 0.83 -15.77
CA ASN A 276 -9.68 1.43 -16.18
C ASN A 276 -8.74 1.58 -14.98
N ILE A 277 -7.57 0.95 -15.05
CA ILE A 277 -6.59 0.97 -13.96
C ILE A 277 -6.00 2.36 -13.73
N TRP A 278 -5.83 3.14 -14.81
CA TRP A 278 -5.23 4.47 -14.71
C TRP A 278 -6.14 5.48 -14.01
N ASP A 279 -7.47 5.30 -14.03
CA ASP A 279 -8.37 6.08 -13.18
C ASP A 279 -8.14 5.78 -11.69
N CYS A 280 -7.85 4.53 -11.32
CA CYS A 280 -7.54 4.16 -9.94
C CYS A 280 -6.18 4.74 -9.51
N VAL A 281 -5.16 4.60 -10.38
CA VAL A 281 -3.82 5.17 -10.16
C VAL A 281 -3.90 6.69 -9.98
N VAL A 282 -4.67 7.40 -10.81
CA VAL A 282 -4.79 8.85 -10.70
C VAL A 282 -5.56 9.26 -9.45
N ALA A 283 -6.68 8.60 -9.12
CA ALA A 283 -7.39 8.88 -7.88
C ALA A 283 -6.47 8.72 -6.66
N HIS A 284 -5.66 7.67 -6.65
CA HIS A 284 -4.68 7.40 -5.61
C HIS A 284 -3.55 8.43 -5.59
N GLY A 285 -2.90 8.70 -6.72
CA GLY A 285 -1.85 9.71 -6.81
C GLY A 285 -2.31 11.11 -6.42
N VAL A 286 -3.54 11.51 -6.79
CA VAL A 286 -4.12 12.78 -6.36
C VAL A 286 -4.37 12.81 -4.85
N THR A 287 -4.92 11.73 -4.28
CA THR A 287 -5.12 11.61 -2.82
C THR A 287 -3.79 11.82 -2.10
N ASN A 288 -2.76 11.07 -2.51
CA ASN A 288 -1.44 11.06 -1.89
C ASN A 288 -0.70 12.39 -2.06
N LEU A 289 -0.79 13.01 -3.23
CA LEU A 289 -0.21 14.34 -3.47
C LEU A 289 -0.80 15.39 -2.53
N LEU A 290 -2.14 15.43 -2.45
CA LEU A 290 -2.84 16.40 -1.61
C LEU A 290 -2.60 16.15 -0.11
N LEU A 291 -2.51 14.87 0.29
CA LEU A 291 -2.16 14.49 1.66
C LEU A 291 -0.73 14.93 1.99
N GLY A 292 0.23 14.71 1.08
CA GLY A 292 1.61 15.19 1.25
C GLY A 292 1.71 16.71 1.35
N ILE A 293 0.94 17.46 0.54
CA ILE A 293 0.85 18.92 0.66
C ILE A 293 0.27 19.33 2.02
N TYR A 294 -0.79 18.67 2.46
CA TYR A 294 -1.40 18.91 3.77
C TYR A 294 -0.40 18.66 4.91
N VAL A 295 0.39 17.58 4.85
CA VAL A 295 1.44 17.26 5.84
C VAL A 295 2.47 18.38 5.94
N VAL A 296 3.04 18.80 4.81
CA VAL A 296 4.06 19.86 4.79
C VAL A 296 3.49 21.18 5.31
N TRP A 297 2.23 21.48 5.01
CA TRP A 297 1.57 22.71 5.45
C TRP A 297 1.18 22.69 6.94
N SER A 298 0.67 21.56 7.44
CA SER A 298 0.19 21.43 8.83
C SER A 298 1.28 21.05 9.82
N GLY A 299 2.38 20.46 9.35
CA GLY A 299 3.43 19.90 10.21
C GLY A 299 3.11 18.50 10.76
N GLU A 300 2.01 17.88 10.33
CA GLU A 300 1.53 16.58 10.82
C GLU A 300 2.26 15.41 10.11
N TRP A 301 3.58 15.33 10.29
CA TRP A 301 4.47 14.38 9.59
C TRP A 301 4.14 12.92 9.85
N GLN A 302 3.39 12.57 10.90
CA GLN A 302 2.91 11.20 11.11
C GLN A 302 1.97 10.68 10.01
N LEU A 303 1.45 11.56 9.14
CA LEU A 303 0.63 11.14 7.99
C LEU A 303 1.46 10.82 6.72
N MET A 304 2.80 10.93 6.76
CA MET A 304 3.70 10.74 5.61
C MET A 304 4.82 9.74 5.87
#